data_AF-A0A7V1PW77-F1
#
_entry.id   AF-A0A7V1PW77-F1
#
_cell.length_a   1.000
_cell.length_b   1.000
_cell.length_c   1.000
_cell.angle_alpha   90.00
_cell.angle_beta   90.00
_cell.angle_gamma   90.00
#
_symmetry.space_group_name_H-M   'P 1'
#
loop_
_entity.id
_entity.type
_entity.pdbx_description
1 polymer ?
#
loop_
_entity_poly.entity_id
_entity_poly.type
_entity_poly.pdbx_seq_one_letter_code
_entity_poly.pdbx_strand_id
1 'polypeptide(L)'
;MGNVFALDVAYVLKDVSNPDAKIINSLDYLGLSYDLIDNSQVLSTNFSNYKLILVGNEKIKNIPFGNYKSLIMDFKYYKGFATSQGFTTANKAYNLENVITGNLSGEFRPYVENGRKVYFLSKKKLSSSVTTRGNSTIYNGNYIIAKKDSPRSVLFGIVESGYWTNTSEELFRNSLQWVFRGEDMDGDGSFTDEDCNDNDAEINPNSSDVYKNCRNDAPIVEDINLIVANRSDIVGFNMNATDPEGDDIYYSINDSRFSEETEGYFTWNTTGYSIGNYEFLVTVTDGEFQVKKEVQIEIRNREPVCSDIPDIYWNEDQTAILDLNDYCSDPDGDYISYAVGNTSKNTEIVVESIVDGVVSFYSKADWFGKDWLIFLFGDFASRLFSNNITLDVLP
;
A
#
# COMPACT_ATOMS: atom_id res chain seq x y z
N MET A 1 2.10 -48.17 23.89
CA MET A 1 2.70 -47.00 24.56
C MET A 1 1.71 -45.87 24.38
N GLY A 2 1.06 -45.44 25.46
CA GLY A 2 -0.01 -44.44 25.38
C GLY A 2 0.55 -43.09 24.94
N ASN A 3 -0.15 -42.42 24.04
CA ASN A 3 0.09 -41.01 23.72
C ASN A 3 -0.03 -40.23 25.03
N VAL A 4 1.10 -39.73 25.54
CA VAL A 4 1.09 -38.75 26.63
C VAL A 4 0.71 -37.42 25.97
N PHE A 5 -0.51 -36.97 26.19
CA PHE A 5 -0.93 -35.64 25.75
C PHE A 5 0.00 -34.61 26.40
N ALA A 6 0.58 -33.71 25.61
CA ALA A 6 1.34 -32.58 26.12
C ALA A 6 0.43 -31.73 27.01
N LEU A 7 0.82 -31.49 28.25
CA LEU A 7 0.08 -30.61 29.16
C LEU A 7 0.28 -29.14 28.75
N ASP A 8 -0.70 -28.30 29.02
CA ASP A 8 -0.67 -26.92 28.54
C ASP A 8 0.37 -26.09 29.32
N VAL A 9 0.45 -26.24 30.64
CA VAL A 9 1.23 -25.36 31.52
C VAL A 9 2.19 -26.15 32.42
N ALA A 10 3.48 -25.79 32.39
CA ALA A 10 4.40 -26.15 33.45
C ALA A 10 4.38 -25.08 34.55
N TYR A 11 3.66 -25.33 35.65
CA TYR A 11 3.60 -24.40 36.78
C TYR A 11 4.74 -24.70 37.77
N VAL A 12 5.78 -23.87 37.71
CA VAL A 12 6.98 -24.06 38.53
C VAL A 12 6.82 -23.39 39.89
N LEU A 13 7.06 -24.16 40.95
CA LEU A 13 6.84 -23.83 42.34
C LEU A 13 8.06 -24.16 43.19
N LYS A 14 8.24 -23.46 44.29
CA LYS A 14 9.22 -23.77 45.32
C LYS A 14 8.75 -24.89 46.25
N ASP A 15 7.44 -24.99 46.47
CA ASP A 15 6.80 -26.07 47.23
C ASP A 15 5.48 -26.47 46.56
N VAL A 16 5.50 -27.61 45.87
CA VAL A 16 4.33 -28.15 45.17
C VAL A 16 3.20 -28.58 46.10
N SER A 17 3.44 -28.69 47.41
CA SER A 17 2.43 -29.07 48.41
C SER A 17 1.45 -27.95 48.72
N ASN A 18 1.78 -26.71 48.37
CA ASN A 18 0.98 -25.53 48.67
C ASN A 18 0.96 -24.56 47.46
N PRO A 19 0.37 -24.98 46.31
CA PRO A 19 0.26 -24.13 45.14
C PRO A 19 -0.67 -22.94 45.42
N ASP A 20 -0.45 -21.83 44.72
CA ASP A 20 -1.27 -20.64 44.86
C ASP A 20 -2.69 -20.89 44.33
N ALA A 21 -3.68 -20.89 45.24
CA ALA A 21 -5.06 -21.21 44.90
C ALA A 21 -5.67 -20.25 43.87
N LYS A 22 -5.29 -18.96 43.85
CA LYS A 22 -5.81 -17.99 42.86
C LYS A 22 -5.26 -18.27 41.47
N ILE A 23 -4.03 -18.74 41.39
CA ILE A 23 -3.40 -19.15 40.12
C ILE A 23 -4.05 -20.44 39.62
N ILE A 24 -4.19 -21.46 40.49
CA ILE A 24 -4.86 -22.72 40.12
C ILE A 24 -6.28 -22.47 39.62
N ASN A 25 -7.08 -21.70 40.37
CA ASN A 25 -8.44 -21.34 39.94
C ASN A 25 -8.47 -20.62 38.59
N SER A 26 -7.44 -19.83 38.26
CA SER A 26 -7.34 -19.15 36.96
C SER A 26 -7.01 -20.13 35.83
N LEU A 27 -6.17 -21.13 36.08
CA LEU A 27 -5.87 -22.20 35.12
C LEU A 27 -7.12 -23.05 34.85
N ASP A 28 -7.82 -23.45 35.92
CA ASP A 28 -9.06 -24.23 35.84
C ASP A 28 -10.17 -23.46 35.11
N TYR A 29 -10.35 -22.18 35.43
CA TYR A 29 -11.31 -21.31 34.75
C TYR A 29 -11.07 -21.25 33.23
N LEU A 30 -9.81 -21.27 32.82
CA LEU A 30 -9.41 -21.23 31.41
C LEU A 30 -9.36 -22.62 30.75
N GLY A 31 -9.61 -23.69 31.51
CA GLY A 31 -9.54 -25.09 31.03
C GLY A 31 -8.13 -25.52 30.64
N LEU A 32 -7.09 -24.93 31.23
CA LEU A 32 -5.69 -25.24 30.91
C LEU A 32 -5.21 -26.42 31.77
N SER A 33 -4.74 -27.48 31.13
CA SER A 33 -4.10 -28.59 31.83
C SER A 33 -2.71 -28.18 32.34
N TYR A 34 -2.31 -28.64 33.52
CA TYR A 34 -1.05 -28.22 34.13
C TYR A 34 -0.37 -29.31 34.94
N ASP A 35 0.97 -29.23 35.02
CA ASP A 35 1.78 -29.96 35.99
C ASP A 35 2.42 -29.00 37.00
N LEU A 36 2.52 -29.44 38.25
CA LEU A 36 3.25 -28.75 39.30
C LEU A 36 4.71 -29.24 39.28
N ILE A 37 5.63 -28.34 38.95
CA ILE A 37 7.06 -28.65 38.85
C ILE A 37 7.78 -28.07 40.06
N ASP A 38 8.39 -28.92 40.87
CA ASP A 38 9.18 -28.45 42.02
C ASP A 38 10.48 -27.78 41.55
N ASN A 39 10.94 -26.77 42.27
CA ASN A 39 12.18 -26.04 41.99
C ASN A 39 13.40 -26.97 41.89
N SER A 40 13.42 -28.10 42.61
CA SER A 40 14.47 -29.12 42.50
C SER A 40 14.46 -29.87 41.16
N GLN A 41 13.33 -29.92 40.46
CA GLN A 41 13.12 -30.65 39.22
C GLN A 41 13.31 -29.79 37.97
N VAL A 42 13.49 -28.47 38.11
CA VAL A 42 13.63 -27.54 36.98
C VAL A 42 14.70 -27.98 35.98
N LEU A 43 15.87 -28.41 36.46
CA LEU A 43 16.98 -28.82 35.58
C LEU A 43 16.76 -30.16 34.88
N SER A 44 15.91 -31.03 35.43
CA SER A 44 15.59 -32.34 34.86
C SER A 44 14.31 -32.34 34.01
N THR A 45 13.53 -31.26 34.05
CA THR A 45 12.25 -31.16 33.35
C THR A 45 12.47 -30.79 31.88
N ASN A 46 11.85 -31.54 30.97
CA ASN A 46 11.83 -31.18 29.55
C ASN A 46 10.66 -30.20 29.29
N PHE A 47 10.97 -28.90 29.25
CA PHE A 47 9.95 -27.86 29.08
C PHE A 47 9.32 -27.82 27.68
N SER A 48 9.91 -28.47 26.67
CA SER A 48 9.28 -28.61 25.34
C SER A 48 8.01 -29.47 25.34
N ASN A 49 7.74 -30.21 26.43
CA ASN A 49 6.51 -30.97 26.61
C ASN A 49 5.31 -30.10 27.03
N TYR A 50 5.53 -28.80 27.23
CA TYR A 50 4.51 -27.84 27.66
C TYR A 50 4.38 -26.69 26.68
N LYS A 51 3.17 -26.12 26.58
CA LYS A 51 2.93 -24.96 25.70
C LYS A 51 3.41 -23.66 26.33
N LEU A 52 3.38 -23.52 27.66
CA LEU A 52 3.97 -22.37 28.37
C LEU A 52 4.51 -22.73 29.76
N ILE A 53 5.41 -21.88 30.25
CA ILE A 53 5.94 -21.92 31.61
C ILE A 53 5.27 -20.84 32.48
N LEU A 54 4.75 -21.22 33.63
CA LEU A 54 4.18 -20.31 34.62
C LEU A 54 5.06 -20.29 35.88
N VAL A 55 5.41 -19.10 36.37
CA VAL A 55 6.20 -18.93 37.59
C VAL A 55 5.58 -17.88 38.50
N GLY A 56 5.26 -18.28 39.74
CA GLY A 56 4.76 -17.38 40.79
C GLY A 56 5.85 -16.49 41.40
N ASN A 57 5.52 -15.79 42.49
CA ASN A 57 6.44 -14.85 43.17
C ASN A 57 7.43 -15.53 44.14
N GLU A 58 7.93 -16.72 43.79
CA GLU A 58 8.60 -17.62 44.74
C GLU A 58 10.14 -17.61 44.68
N LYS A 59 10.72 -16.72 43.86
CA LYS A 59 12.18 -16.52 43.75
C LYS A 59 12.94 -17.74 43.24
N ILE A 60 12.37 -18.43 42.26
CA ILE A 60 12.88 -19.67 41.65
C ILE A 60 14.07 -19.35 40.72
N LYS A 61 15.06 -20.25 40.63
CA LYS A 61 16.27 -20.05 39.79
C LYS A 61 16.23 -20.99 38.57
N ASN A 62 17.07 -20.68 37.57
CA ASN A 62 17.33 -21.53 36.41
C ASN A 62 16.10 -21.87 35.56
N ILE A 63 15.06 -21.03 35.61
CA ILE A 63 13.93 -21.15 34.69
C ILE A 63 14.45 -20.85 33.28
N PRO A 64 14.14 -21.66 32.25
CA PRO A 64 14.57 -21.43 30.87
C PRO A 64 13.74 -20.32 30.19
N PHE A 65 13.56 -19.22 30.90
CA PHE A 65 12.87 -18.02 30.47
C PHE A 65 13.59 -17.41 29.25
N GLY A 66 12.81 -17.05 28.23
CA GLY A 66 13.29 -16.51 26.95
C GLY A 66 13.35 -17.52 25.80
N ASN A 67 13.34 -18.82 26.10
CA ASN A 67 13.28 -19.89 25.10
C ASN A 67 11.86 -20.43 24.87
N TYR A 68 10.97 -20.28 25.86
CA TYR A 68 9.61 -20.77 25.83
C TYR A 68 8.62 -19.65 26.13
N LYS A 69 7.37 -19.84 25.69
CA LYS A 69 6.26 -18.98 26.09
C LYS A 69 6.14 -18.98 27.61
N SER A 70 5.96 -17.82 28.24
CA SER A 70 6.02 -17.75 29.69
C SER A 70 5.22 -16.63 30.34
N LEU A 71 4.56 -16.93 31.46
CA LEU A 71 4.02 -15.91 32.36
C LEU A 71 4.81 -15.95 33.67
N ILE A 72 5.48 -14.84 33.98
CA ILE A 72 6.38 -14.74 35.11
C ILE A 72 5.91 -13.65 36.07
N MET A 73 5.69 -14.00 37.33
CA MET A 73 5.41 -13.04 38.41
C MET A 73 6.67 -12.66 39.19
N ASP A 74 7.69 -13.52 39.21
CA ASP A 74 8.96 -13.18 39.86
C ASP A 74 9.70 -12.07 39.11
N PHE A 75 9.71 -10.88 39.69
CA PHE A 75 10.33 -9.71 39.08
C PHE A 75 11.86 -9.83 38.92
N LYS A 76 12.53 -10.81 39.51
CA LYS A 76 13.95 -11.06 39.24
C LYS A 76 14.24 -11.34 37.75
N TYR A 77 13.24 -11.77 36.98
CA TYR A 77 13.35 -12.02 35.54
C TYR A 77 13.18 -10.75 34.68
N TYR A 78 13.13 -9.55 35.28
CA TYR A 78 12.96 -8.28 34.58
C TYR A 78 13.95 -8.04 33.43
N LYS A 79 15.17 -8.61 33.50
CA LYS A 79 16.23 -8.38 32.51
C LYS A 79 15.86 -8.83 31.09
N GLY A 80 14.87 -9.71 30.92
CA GLY A 80 14.32 -10.03 29.59
C GLY A 80 13.31 -9.03 29.05
N PHE A 81 12.86 -8.08 29.87
CA PHE A 81 11.79 -7.14 29.54
C PHE A 81 12.25 -5.67 29.61
N ALA A 82 13.13 -5.31 30.54
CA ALA A 82 13.61 -3.94 30.72
C ALA A 82 15.02 -3.86 31.32
N THR A 83 15.60 -2.66 31.33
CA THR A 83 16.94 -2.39 31.90
C THR A 83 16.90 -2.07 33.39
N SER A 84 15.76 -1.64 33.91
CA SER A 84 15.56 -1.39 35.34
C SER A 84 14.14 -1.78 35.78
N GLN A 85 13.99 -1.91 37.09
CA GLN A 85 12.74 -2.23 37.75
C GLN A 85 12.62 -1.43 39.04
N GLY A 86 11.40 -1.28 39.54
CA GLY A 86 11.06 -0.62 40.78
C GLY A 86 9.78 -1.18 41.38
N PHE A 87 9.32 -0.58 42.47
CA PHE A 87 8.02 -0.88 43.05
C PHE A 87 7.39 0.40 43.60
N THR A 88 6.06 0.38 43.71
CA THR A 88 5.26 1.41 44.38
C THR A 88 4.30 0.76 45.35
N THR A 89 3.87 1.52 46.36
CA THR A 89 2.78 1.14 47.27
C THR A 89 1.47 1.84 46.92
N ALA A 90 1.47 2.66 45.87
CA ALA A 90 0.27 3.27 45.34
C ALA A 90 -0.64 2.19 44.75
N ASN A 91 -1.80 1.99 45.36
CA ASN A 91 -2.78 1.02 44.93
C ASN A 91 -3.66 1.59 43.79
N LYS A 92 -3.01 1.98 42.70
CA LYS A 92 -3.63 2.67 41.56
C LYS A 92 -2.89 2.36 40.26
N ALA A 93 -3.61 1.80 39.29
CA ALA A 93 -3.10 1.42 37.97
C ALA A 93 -4.00 1.94 36.84
N TYR A 94 -3.42 2.07 35.65
CA TYR A 94 -4.09 2.58 34.47
C TYR A 94 -3.88 1.64 33.29
N ASN A 95 -4.97 1.35 32.58
CA ASN A 95 -4.97 0.62 31.33
C ASN A 95 -4.53 1.55 30.18
N LEU A 96 -3.59 1.11 29.35
CA LEU A 96 -3.12 1.85 28.16
C LEU A 96 -3.66 1.29 26.84
N GLU A 97 -4.76 0.52 26.92
CA GLU A 97 -5.47 -0.08 25.79
C GLU A 97 -4.59 -1.02 24.97
N ASN A 98 -4.50 -2.28 25.42
CA ASN A 98 -3.83 -3.37 24.73
C ASN A 98 -4.69 -4.65 24.81
N VAL A 99 -4.41 -5.64 23.97
CA VAL A 99 -5.11 -6.94 23.94
C VAL A 99 -5.26 -7.61 25.32
N ILE A 100 -4.24 -7.58 26.19
CA ILE A 100 -4.31 -8.20 27.54
C ILE A 100 -5.30 -7.45 28.43
N THR A 101 -5.58 -6.19 28.11
CA THR A 101 -6.37 -5.27 28.93
C THR A 101 -7.69 -4.85 28.29
N GLY A 102 -8.09 -5.45 27.16
CA GLY A 102 -9.23 -5.01 26.34
C GLY A 102 -10.56 -4.85 27.08
N ASN A 103 -10.82 -5.68 28.11
CA ASN A 103 -12.06 -5.63 28.90
C ASN A 103 -11.93 -4.94 30.27
N LEU A 104 -10.78 -4.32 30.56
CA LEU A 104 -10.50 -3.73 31.87
C LEU A 104 -10.80 -2.23 31.88
N SER A 105 -11.30 -1.74 33.01
CA SER A 105 -11.53 -0.31 33.20
C SER A 105 -10.25 0.52 33.01
N GLY A 106 -10.40 1.75 32.48
CA GLY A 106 -9.28 2.67 32.24
C GLY A 106 -8.43 2.96 33.48
N GLU A 107 -9.06 2.97 34.66
CA GLU A 107 -8.42 3.06 35.97
C GLU A 107 -8.89 1.91 36.87
N PHE A 108 -7.98 1.27 37.60
CA PHE A 108 -8.33 0.22 38.57
C PHE A 108 -7.35 0.11 39.74
N ARG A 109 -7.74 -0.68 40.75
CA ARG A 109 -6.93 -0.97 41.94
C ARG A 109 -6.30 -2.37 41.81
N PRO A 110 -4.96 -2.49 41.83
CA PRO A 110 -4.28 -3.79 41.81
C PRO A 110 -4.67 -4.72 42.97
N TYR A 111 -4.84 -4.15 44.16
CA TYR A 111 -5.12 -4.92 45.37
C TYR A 111 -6.35 -4.41 46.13
N VAL A 112 -7.01 -5.30 46.88
CA VAL A 112 -8.15 -4.94 47.74
C VAL A 112 -7.77 -4.00 48.89
N GLU A 113 -6.51 -4.05 49.33
CA GLU A 113 -5.95 -3.21 50.40
C GLU A 113 -4.79 -2.32 49.93
N ASN A 114 -4.47 -1.29 50.69
CA ASN A 114 -3.40 -0.33 50.38
C ASN A 114 -2.06 -0.78 50.98
N GLY A 115 -0.95 -0.23 50.47
CA GLY A 115 0.39 -0.45 51.03
C GLY A 115 1.13 -1.67 50.46
N ARG A 116 0.45 -2.53 49.70
CA ARG A 116 1.03 -3.67 48.97
C ARG A 116 1.95 -3.21 47.85
N LYS A 117 2.98 -4.01 47.56
CA LYS A 117 3.96 -3.65 46.52
C LYS A 117 3.43 -4.05 45.15
N VAL A 118 3.36 -3.06 44.28
CA VAL A 118 3.16 -3.24 42.84
C VAL A 118 4.50 -3.00 42.17
N TYR A 119 5.02 -4.02 41.49
CA TYR A 119 6.31 -3.95 40.82
C TYR A 119 6.13 -3.43 39.40
N PHE A 120 7.03 -2.56 38.97
CA PHE A 120 7.03 -2.01 37.62
C PHE A 120 8.42 -2.06 37.00
N LEU A 121 8.48 -2.22 35.69
CA LEU A 121 9.68 -2.05 34.88
C LEU A 121 9.87 -0.59 34.52
N SER A 122 11.10 -0.10 34.46
CA SER A 122 11.41 1.29 34.11
C SER A 122 12.48 1.37 32.99
N LYS A 123 12.29 2.32 32.06
CA LYS A 123 13.15 2.64 30.89
C LYS A 123 13.23 1.55 29.80
N LYS A 124 13.04 2.01 28.55
CA LYS A 124 13.02 1.32 27.23
C LYS A 124 11.60 0.99 26.72
N LYS A 125 11.33 1.44 25.49
CA LYS A 125 10.06 1.35 24.76
C LYS A 125 10.07 0.05 23.93
N LEU A 126 9.55 -1.05 24.49
CA LEU A 126 9.39 -2.32 23.77
C LEU A 126 8.10 -3.08 24.14
N SER A 127 7.18 -2.50 24.92
CA SER A 127 6.01 -3.23 25.42
C SER A 127 4.77 -2.36 25.59
N SER A 128 3.62 -2.93 25.25
CA SER A 128 2.25 -2.40 25.47
C SER A 128 1.69 -3.01 26.76
N SER A 129 1.10 -2.21 27.67
CA SER A 129 0.76 -2.72 29.02
C SER A 129 0.03 -1.75 29.97
N VAL A 130 -0.32 -2.25 31.17
CA VAL A 130 -0.80 -1.50 32.33
C VAL A 130 0.35 -0.75 33.03
N THR A 131 0.10 0.49 33.46
CA THR A 131 1.05 1.33 34.21
C THR A 131 0.61 1.58 35.67
N THR A 132 1.55 1.98 36.54
CA THR A 132 1.26 2.52 37.89
C THR A 132 1.28 4.05 37.90
N ARG A 133 0.63 4.65 38.91
CA ARG A 133 0.54 6.11 39.10
C ARG A 133 1.88 6.85 38.84
N GLY A 134 1.89 7.68 37.79
CA GLY A 134 2.93 8.68 37.48
C GLY A 134 2.30 9.92 36.86
N ASN A 135 2.71 11.12 37.28
CA ASN A 135 2.12 12.38 36.83
C ASN A 135 2.60 12.77 35.41
N SER A 136 1.64 13.18 34.58
CA SER A 136 1.74 13.94 33.32
C SER A 136 2.50 13.40 32.09
N THR A 137 2.98 12.15 32.10
CA THR A 137 3.41 11.48 30.85
C THR A 137 3.20 9.98 31.00
N ILE A 138 1.97 9.53 30.80
CA ILE A 138 1.58 8.11 30.82
C ILE A 138 2.44 7.25 29.85
N TYR A 139 3.13 7.90 28.91
CA TYR A 139 4.09 7.34 27.96
C TYR A 139 5.52 7.15 28.49
N ASN A 140 5.82 7.51 29.75
CA ASN A 140 7.16 7.39 30.33
C ASN A 140 7.36 6.06 31.07
N GLY A 141 7.49 4.98 30.29
CA GLY A 141 8.35 3.82 30.56
C GLY A 141 8.15 2.99 31.84
N ASN A 142 7.14 3.24 32.68
CA ASN A 142 6.87 2.50 33.92
C ASN A 142 5.68 1.55 33.75
N TYR A 143 5.93 0.25 33.64
CA TYR A 143 4.87 -0.73 33.34
C TYR A 143 4.83 -1.87 34.35
N ILE A 144 3.65 -2.21 34.84
CA ILE A 144 3.47 -3.33 35.79
C ILE A 144 3.19 -4.64 35.09
N ILE A 145 2.61 -4.58 33.90
CA ILE A 145 2.57 -5.73 32.98
C ILE A 145 3.60 -5.46 31.90
N ALA A 146 4.27 -6.47 31.38
CA ALA A 146 5.09 -6.30 30.19
C ALA A 146 4.96 -7.54 29.31
N LYS A 147 4.55 -7.35 28.06
CA LYS A 147 4.49 -8.42 27.06
C LYS A 147 5.72 -8.40 26.15
N LYS A 148 6.09 -9.56 25.63
CA LYS A 148 7.13 -9.77 24.60
C LYS A 148 6.59 -10.81 23.61
N ASP A 149 6.65 -10.56 22.32
CA ASP A 149 5.96 -11.43 21.34
C ASP A 149 6.75 -12.68 20.95
N SER A 150 8.09 -12.69 21.10
CA SER A 150 8.93 -13.83 20.69
C SER A 150 9.97 -14.25 21.75
N PRO A 151 9.80 -15.43 22.39
CA PRO A 151 8.53 -16.17 22.50
C PRO A 151 7.51 -15.37 23.35
N ARG A 152 6.20 -15.54 23.09
CA ARG A 152 5.14 -14.83 23.82
C ARG A 152 5.33 -14.96 25.32
N SER A 153 5.64 -13.85 25.98
CA SER A 153 5.94 -13.84 27.40
C SER A 153 5.36 -12.62 28.09
N VAL A 154 4.87 -12.79 29.31
CA VAL A 154 4.35 -11.73 30.15
C VAL A 154 5.11 -11.69 31.47
N LEU A 155 5.56 -10.50 31.89
CA LEU A 155 5.95 -10.21 33.27
C LEU A 155 4.79 -9.55 33.99
N PHE A 156 4.34 -10.13 35.10
CA PHE A 156 3.14 -9.72 35.84
C PHE A 156 3.50 -9.12 37.20
N GLY A 157 3.42 -7.79 37.34
CA GLY A 157 3.92 -7.02 38.48
C GLY A 157 2.98 -6.87 39.67
N ILE A 158 1.80 -7.47 39.60
CA ILE A 158 0.84 -7.56 40.70
C ILE A 158 1.02 -8.94 41.34
N VAL A 159 2.05 -9.09 42.16
CA VAL A 159 2.60 -10.40 42.54
C VAL A 159 1.97 -11.05 43.77
N GLU A 160 1.15 -10.33 44.54
CA GLU A 160 0.53 -10.82 45.79
C GLU A 160 -0.92 -11.25 45.55
N SER A 161 -1.11 -12.41 44.91
CA SER A 161 -2.39 -12.96 44.47
C SER A 161 -3.50 -13.00 45.52
N GLY A 162 -3.16 -13.27 46.78
CA GLY A 162 -4.10 -13.30 47.91
C GLY A 162 -4.82 -11.98 48.17
N TYR A 163 -4.34 -10.87 47.58
CA TYR A 163 -4.93 -9.54 47.71
C TYR A 163 -5.47 -9.00 46.39
N TRP A 164 -5.49 -9.79 45.31
CA TRP A 164 -6.00 -9.32 44.02
C TRP A 164 -7.45 -8.86 44.10
N THR A 165 -7.76 -7.78 43.39
CA THR A 165 -9.14 -7.45 43.01
C THR A 165 -9.60 -8.37 41.88
N ASN A 166 -10.91 -8.42 41.63
CA ASN A 166 -11.46 -9.16 40.48
C ASN A 166 -10.83 -8.70 39.16
N THR A 167 -10.56 -7.40 39.01
CA THR A 167 -9.90 -6.82 37.84
C THR A 167 -8.47 -7.33 37.67
N SER A 168 -7.69 -7.48 38.76
CA SER A 168 -6.34 -8.05 38.69
C SER A 168 -6.34 -9.54 38.36
N GLU A 169 -7.34 -10.27 38.84
CA GLU A 169 -7.51 -11.69 38.52
C GLU A 169 -7.90 -11.89 37.04
N GLU A 170 -8.78 -11.04 36.52
CA GLU A 170 -9.11 -11.00 35.08
C GLU A 170 -7.91 -10.61 34.23
N LEU A 171 -7.14 -9.60 34.65
CA LEU A 171 -5.89 -9.22 33.98
C LEU A 171 -4.89 -10.39 33.92
N PHE A 172 -4.80 -11.18 35.00
CA PHE A 172 -3.95 -12.37 35.04
C PHE A 172 -4.45 -13.45 34.05
N ARG A 173 -5.76 -13.70 34.01
CA ARG A 173 -6.35 -14.63 33.03
C ARG A 173 -6.14 -14.19 31.59
N ASN A 174 -6.32 -12.90 31.29
CA ASN A 174 -6.06 -12.37 29.96
C ASN A 174 -4.57 -12.51 29.60
N SER A 175 -3.68 -12.32 30.57
CA SER A 175 -2.24 -12.55 30.38
C SER A 175 -1.93 -14.01 30.06
N LEU A 176 -2.56 -14.96 30.77
CA LEU A 176 -2.43 -16.40 30.49
C LEU A 176 -2.96 -16.75 29.10
N GLN A 177 -4.17 -16.28 28.76
CA GLN A 177 -4.77 -16.51 27.44
C GLN A 177 -3.91 -15.96 26.31
N TRP A 178 -3.36 -14.75 26.48
CA TRP A 178 -2.48 -14.16 25.48
C TRP A 178 -1.18 -14.94 25.28
N VAL A 179 -0.52 -15.34 26.38
CA VAL A 179 0.68 -16.18 26.29
C VAL A 179 0.35 -17.50 25.60
N PHE A 180 -0.73 -18.15 26.04
CA PHE A 180 -1.14 -19.49 25.58
C PHE A 180 -1.61 -19.48 24.12
N ARG A 181 -2.58 -18.64 23.80
CA ARG A 181 -3.34 -18.66 22.54
C ARG A 181 -2.96 -17.52 21.60
N GLY A 182 -2.91 -16.28 22.08
CA GLY A 182 -2.48 -15.13 21.30
C GLY A 182 -3.39 -13.92 21.38
N GLU A 183 -3.39 -13.15 20.31
CA GLU A 183 -4.32 -12.04 20.10
C GLU A 183 -5.46 -12.56 19.22
N ASP A 184 -6.68 -12.15 19.56
CA ASP A 184 -7.86 -12.24 18.69
C ASP A 184 -7.92 -10.89 17.96
N MET A 185 -7.24 -10.80 16.81
CA MET A 185 -7.07 -9.53 16.11
C MET A 185 -8.34 -9.11 15.37
N ASP A 186 -9.30 -10.02 15.18
CA ASP A 186 -10.55 -9.78 14.45
C ASP A 186 -11.83 -9.85 15.31
N GLY A 187 -11.72 -10.29 16.58
CA GLY A 187 -12.79 -10.27 17.57
C GLY A 187 -13.77 -11.44 17.47
N ASP A 188 -13.39 -12.54 16.81
CA ASP A 188 -14.25 -13.70 16.57
C ASP A 188 -14.24 -14.75 17.70
N GLY A 189 -13.37 -14.56 18.70
CA GLY A 189 -13.21 -15.44 19.85
C GLY A 189 -12.19 -16.58 19.66
N SER A 190 -11.49 -16.62 18.52
CA SER A 190 -10.34 -17.46 18.23
C SER A 190 -9.04 -16.74 18.58
N PHE A 191 -8.02 -17.49 19.00
CA PHE A 191 -6.76 -16.90 19.45
C PHE A 191 -5.61 -17.83 19.01
N THR A 192 -4.79 -17.40 18.05
CA THR A 192 -3.64 -18.18 17.54
C THR A 192 -2.37 -17.33 17.43
N ASP A 193 -1.21 -17.99 17.23
CA ASP A 193 0.08 -17.30 17.01
C ASP A 193 0.15 -16.58 15.65
N GLU A 194 -0.61 -17.08 14.68
CA GLU A 194 -0.83 -16.54 13.35
C GLU A 194 -2.34 -16.48 13.16
N ASP A 195 -2.86 -15.26 13.09
CA ASP A 195 -4.26 -14.92 12.95
C ASP A 195 -4.38 -14.14 11.64
N CYS A 196 -4.88 -14.80 10.59
CA CYS A 196 -4.85 -14.42 9.16
C CYS A 196 -3.64 -14.96 8.37
N ASN A 197 -3.85 -16.04 7.62
CA ASN A 197 -2.98 -16.46 6.52
C ASN A 197 -3.84 -17.12 5.43
N ASP A 198 -3.98 -16.47 4.27
CA ASP A 198 -4.78 -16.93 3.11
C ASP A 198 -4.25 -18.20 2.42
N ASN A 199 -3.22 -18.83 3.00
CA ASN A 199 -2.72 -20.14 2.59
C ASN A 199 -3.44 -21.33 3.30
N ASP A 200 -4.43 -21.10 4.17
CA ASP A 200 -5.22 -22.15 4.84
C ASP A 200 -6.75 -21.88 4.77
N ALA A 201 -7.44 -22.62 3.90
CA ALA A 201 -8.84 -22.41 3.53
C ALA A 201 -9.89 -22.86 4.56
N GLU A 202 -9.50 -23.34 5.75
CA GLU A 202 -10.43 -23.87 6.77
C GLU A 202 -10.82 -22.86 7.87
N ILE A 203 -10.28 -21.64 7.88
CA ILE A 203 -10.48 -20.66 8.96
C ILE A 203 -11.13 -19.37 8.40
N ASN A 204 -12.13 -18.81 9.09
CA ASN A 204 -12.93 -17.62 8.71
C ASN A 204 -13.43 -17.50 7.23
N PRO A 205 -14.11 -18.53 6.68
CA PRO A 205 -14.62 -18.51 5.29
C PRO A 205 -15.77 -17.50 5.03
N ASN A 206 -16.13 -16.65 6.00
CA ASN A 206 -17.31 -15.78 5.96
C ASN A 206 -17.01 -14.31 6.31
N SER A 207 -15.73 -13.90 6.41
CA SER A 207 -15.40 -12.48 6.53
C SER A 207 -15.94 -11.70 5.33
N SER A 208 -16.37 -10.46 5.56
CA SER A 208 -16.77 -9.54 4.48
C SER A 208 -15.61 -8.74 3.92
N ASP A 209 -14.45 -8.78 4.57
CA ASP A 209 -13.21 -8.19 4.07
C ASP A 209 -12.56 -9.19 3.12
N VAL A 210 -12.40 -8.80 1.86
CA VAL A 210 -11.88 -9.67 0.78
C VAL A 210 -10.49 -10.20 1.11
N TYR A 211 -9.64 -9.36 1.71
CA TYR A 211 -8.28 -9.73 2.13
C TYR A 211 -8.21 -10.71 3.32
N LYS A 212 -9.35 -11.21 3.82
CA LYS A 212 -9.45 -11.99 5.07
C LYS A 212 -10.59 -13.00 5.08
N ASN A 213 -11.17 -13.33 3.92
CA ASN A 213 -12.35 -14.21 3.87
C ASN A 213 -12.02 -15.66 3.53
N CYS A 214 -10.73 -15.97 3.35
CA CYS A 214 -10.18 -17.31 3.10
C CYS A 214 -10.88 -18.04 1.94
N ARG A 215 -11.28 -17.27 0.93
CA ARG A 215 -11.71 -17.74 -0.37
C ARG A 215 -10.92 -16.95 -1.40
N ASN A 216 -10.66 -17.58 -2.53
CA ASN A 216 -10.14 -16.84 -3.68
C ASN A 216 -11.18 -15.79 -4.11
N ASP A 217 -10.73 -14.54 -4.27
CA ASP A 217 -11.53 -13.42 -4.75
C ASP A 217 -11.03 -12.93 -6.10
N ALA A 218 -11.89 -12.24 -6.86
CA ALA A 218 -11.47 -11.72 -8.15
C ALA A 218 -10.41 -10.60 -8.01
N PRO A 219 -9.45 -10.49 -8.95
CA PRO A 219 -8.46 -9.42 -8.93
C PRO A 219 -9.08 -8.03 -8.89
N ILE A 220 -8.51 -7.13 -8.08
CA ILE A 220 -8.93 -5.74 -8.00
C ILE A 220 -8.15 -4.93 -9.03
N VAL A 221 -8.86 -4.37 -10.02
CA VAL A 221 -8.25 -3.64 -11.15
C VAL A 221 -8.56 -2.14 -11.05
N GLU A 222 -7.52 -1.31 -11.13
CA GLU A 222 -7.67 0.15 -11.16
C GLU A 222 -8.42 0.62 -12.43
N ASP A 223 -9.15 1.72 -12.33
CA ASP A 223 -9.77 2.35 -13.49
C ASP A 223 -8.73 3.06 -14.35
N ILE A 224 -8.94 3.02 -15.67
CA ILE A 224 -8.11 3.73 -16.63
C ILE A 224 -8.88 4.90 -17.24
N ASN A 225 -8.20 6.05 -17.33
CA ASN A 225 -8.76 7.23 -17.98
C ASN A 225 -8.62 7.14 -19.51
N LEU A 226 -9.39 7.97 -20.23
CA LEU A 226 -9.24 8.15 -21.68
C LEU A 226 -7.78 8.48 -22.03
N ILE A 227 -7.21 7.71 -22.95
CA ILE A 227 -5.89 7.95 -23.50
C ILE A 227 -6.03 8.77 -24.77
N VAL A 228 -5.31 9.89 -24.86
CA VAL A 228 -5.25 10.71 -26.08
C VAL A 228 -3.83 10.63 -26.61
N ALA A 229 -3.70 10.23 -27.87
CA ALA A 229 -2.42 10.15 -28.57
C ALA A 229 -2.54 10.68 -30.00
N ASN A 230 -1.40 10.85 -30.67
CA ASN A 230 -1.39 11.19 -32.08
C ASN A 230 -1.16 9.94 -32.91
N ARG A 231 -1.59 9.98 -34.17
CA ARG A 231 -1.27 8.93 -35.13
C ARG A 231 0.24 8.83 -35.34
N SER A 232 0.69 7.68 -35.82
CA SER A 232 2.11 7.35 -36.04
C SER A 232 2.96 7.31 -34.76
N ASP A 233 2.41 7.64 -33.58
CA ASP A 233 3.07 7.46 -32.29
C ASP A 233 2.81 6.03 -31.76
N ILE A 234 3.66 5.56 -30.85
CA ILE A 234 3.42 4.33 -30.08
C ILE A 234 2.60 4.70 -28.86
N VAL A 235 1.40 4.13 -28.76
CA VAL A 235 0.51 4.29 -27.60
C VAL A 235 0.82 3.18 -26.61
N GLY A 236 1.05 3.52 -25.35
CA GLY A 236 1.31 2.55 -24.29
C GLY A 236 0.51 2.86 -23.03
N PHE A 237 0.00 1.84 -22.36
CA PHE A 237 -0.67 1.99 -21.07
C PHE A 237 -0.48 0.76 -20.18
N ASN A 238 -0.52 0.98 -18.87
CA ASN A 238 -0.42 -0.07 -17.87
C ASN A 238 -1.78 -0.36 -17.24
N MET A 239 -2.07 -1.63 -17.03
CA MET A 239 -3.20 -2.11 -16.27
C MET A 239 -2.69 -2.53 -14.90
N ASN A 240 -3.02 -1.73 -13.88
CA ASN A 240 -2.66 -2.05 -12.51
C ASN A 240 -3.75 -2.90 -11.89
N ALA A 241 -3.37 -4.07 -11.40
CA ALA A 241 -4.23 -4.90 -10.57
C ALA A 241 -3.47 -5.47 -9.38
N THR A 242 -4.22 -5.78 -8.34
CA THR A 242 -3.74 -6.52 -7.17
C THR A 242 -4.75 -7.60 -6.84
N ASP A 243 -4.25 -8.72 -6.36
CA ASP A 243 -5.07 -9.81 -5.88
C ASP A 243 -5.09 -9.79 -4.35
N PRO A 244 -6.26 -9.92 -3.67
CA PRO A 244 -6.31 -9.85 -2.22
C PRO A 244 -5.58 -11.00 -1.52
N GLU A 245 -5.54 -12.18 -2.14
CA GLU A 245 -4.85 -13.38 -1.64
C GLU A 245 -3.38 -13.41 -2.09
N GLY A 246 -3.03 -12.60 -3.09
CA GLY A 246 -1.70 -12.52 -3.66
C GLY A 246 -1.45 -13.57 -4.75
N ASP A 247 -2.52 -14.05 -5.39
CA ASP A 247 -2.43 -14.97 -6.53
C ASP A 247 -1.77 -14.30 -7.75
N ASP A 248 -1.18 -15.12 -8.61
CA ASP A 248 -0.55 -14.67 -9.85
C ASP A 248 -1.61 -14.08 -10.80
N ILE A 249 -1.36 -12.88 -11.31
CA ILE A 249 -2.30 -12.16 -12.17
C ILE A 249 -1.87 -12.25 -13.63
N TYR A 250 -2.83 -12.55 -14.51
CA TYR A 250 -2.64 -12.63 -15.95
C TYR A 250 -3.51 -11.61 -16.67
N TYR A 251 -2.94 -10.97 -17.69
CA TYR A 251 -3.59 -9.94 -18.47
C TYR A 251 -3.84 -10.43 -19.90
N SER A 252 -4.92 -9.96 -20.50
CA SER A 252 -5.17 -10.14 -21.93
C SER A 252 -6.04 -9.02 -22.48
N ILE A 253 -5.85 -8.68 -23.74
CA ILE A 253 -6.63 -7.65 -24.43
C ILE A 253 -7.31 -8.24 -25.67
N ASN A 254 -8.57 -7.88 -25.89
CA ASN A 254 -9.39 -8.43 -26.97
C ASN A 254 -9.14 -7.78 -28.34
N ASP A 255 -7.94 -7.24 -28.58
CA ASP A 255 -7.62 -6.57 -29.84
C ASP A 255 -6.18 -6.86 -30.27
N SER A 256 -6.04 -7.37 -31.49
CA SER A 256 -4.77 -7.83 -32.05
C SER A 256 -3.81 -6.69 -32.42
N ARG A 257 -4.23 -5.43 -32.31
CA ARG A 257 -3.34 -4.27 -32.52
C ARG A 257 -2.37 -4.05 -31.37
N PHE A 258 -2.66 -4.64 -30.21
CA PHE A 258 -1.81 -4.52 -29.04
C PHE A 258 -0.83 -5.68 -28.90
N SER A 259 0.35 -5.34 -28.43
CA SER A 259 1.34 -6.27 -27.91
C SER A 259 1.51 -6.03 -26.40
N GLU A 260 1.56 -7.09 -25.62
CA GLU A 260 1.98 -7.02 -24.22
C GLU A 260 3.50 -7.12 -24.16
N GLU A 261 4.17 -6.03 -23.76
CA GLU A 261 5.65 -5.96 -23.76
C GLU A 261 6.21 -6.44 -22.42
N THR A 262 5.52 -6.12 -21.34
CA THR A 262 5.73 -6.64 -19.99
C THR A 262 4.36 -6.88 -19.36
N GLU A 263 4.32 -7.67 -18.29
CA GLU A 263 3.09 -8.00 -17.57
C GLU A 263 2.21 -6.76 -17.30
N GLY A 264 1.00 -6.76 -17.86
CA GLY A 264 0.01 -5.68 -17.72
C GLY A 264 0.28 -4.41 -18.55
N TYR A 265 1.40 -4.32 -19.27
CA TYR A 265 1.77 -3.18 -20.10
C TYR A 265 1.53 -3.47 -21.59
N PHE A 266 0.51 -2.82 -22.14
CA PHE A 266 0.10 -2.96 -23.53
C PHE A 266 0.60 -1.80 -24.38
N THR A 267 1.10 -2.12 -25.57
CA THR A 267 1.48 -1.12 -26.57
C THR A 267 0.79 -1.34 -27.91
N TRP A 268 0.45 -0.25 -28.58
CA TRP A 268 -0.08 -0.24 -29.94
C TRP A 268 0.72 0.72 -30.80
N ASN A 269 1.34 0.19 -31.85
CA ASN A 269 2.03 0.98 -32.87
C ASN A 269 1.00 1.54 -33.86
N THR A 270 0.65 2.82 -33.73
CA THR A 270 -0.37 3.43 -34.58
C THR A 270 0.21 3.77 -35.96
N THR A 271 -0.68 3.93 -36.94
CA THR A 271 -0.33 4.30 -38.32
C THR A 271 -1.08 5.57 -38.72
N GLY A 272 -0.76 6.13 -39.89
CA GLY A 272 -1.49 7.30 -40.41
C GLY A 272 -2.98 7.08 -40.66
N TYR A 273 -3.42 5.83 -40.76
CA TYR A 273 -4.85 5.48 -40.90
C TYR A 273 -5.56 5.24 -39.57
N SER A 274 -4.88 5.45 -38.45
CA SER A 274 -5.38 5.11 -37.11
C SER A 274 -6.15 6.24 -36.43
N ILE A 275 -6.52 7.31 -37.14
CA ILE A 275 -7.31 8.39 -36.54
C ILE A 275 -8.69 7.88 -36.16
N GLY A 276 -9.13 8.23 -34.96
CA GLY A 276 -10.48 7.94 -34.47
C GLY A 276 -10.52 7.64 -32.99
N ASN A 277 -11.71 7.24 -32.53
CA ASN A 277 -11.95 6.76 -31.18
C ASN A 277 -12.05 5.24 -31.19
N TYR A 278 -11.43 4.61 -30.21
CA TYR A 278 -11.38 3.16 -30.08
C TYR A 278 -11.72 2.74 -28.66
N GLU A 279 -12.46 1.64 -28.56
CA GLU A 279 -12.86 1.02 -27.29
C GLU A 279 -12.41 -0.44 -27.31
N PHE A 280 -11.78 -0.87 -26.22
CA PHE A 280 -11.21 -2.20 -26.07
C PHE A 280 -11.54 -2.76 -24.69
N LEU A 281 -11.43 -4.08 -24.55
CA LEU A 281 -11.67 -4.78 -23.31
C LEU A 281 -10.40 -5.50 -22.87
N VAL A 282 -9.85 -5.08 -21.74
CA VAL A 282 -8.81 -5.82 -21.04
C VAL A 282 -9.46 -6.77 -20.05
N THR A 283 -9.03 -8.02 -20.05
CA THR A 283 -9.39 -9.03 -19.06
C THR A 283 -8.19 -9.28 -18.16
N VAL A 284 -8.42 -9.20 -16.84
CA VAL A 284 -7.45 -9.50 -15.79
C VAL A 284 -7.98 -10.70 -15.02
N THR A 285 -7.15 -11.71 -14.78
CA THR A 285 -7.55 -12.97 -14.14
C THR A 285 -6.46 -13.53 -13.24
N ASP A 286 -6.86 -14.15 -12.14
CA ASP A 286 -6.05 -14.98 -11.22
C ASP A 286 -5.96 -16.46 -11.69
N GLY A 287 -6.65 -16.83 -12.78
CA GLY A 287 -6.81 -18.19 -13.27
C GLY A 287 -8.14 -18.87 -12.93
N GLU A 288 -8.92 -18.33 -11.99
CA GLU A 288 -10.24 -18.82 -11.59
C GLU A 288 -11.34 -17.78 -11.84
N PHE A 289 -11.14 -16.55 -11.37
CA PHE A 289 -12.00 -15.39 -11.57
C PHE A 289 -11.39 -14.41 -12.56
N GLN A 290 -12.25 -13.55 -13.12
CA GLN A 290 -11.81 -12.55 -14.09
C GLN A 290 -12.58 -11.24 -13.92
N VAL A 291 -11.86 -10.13 -14.09
CA VAL A 291 -12.40 -8.78 -14.16
C VAL A 291 -12.12 -8.20 -15.55
N LYS A 292 -13.12 -7.51 -16.09
CA LYS A 292 -13.04 -6.89 -17.43
C LYS A 292 -13.12 -5.37 -17.30
N LYS A 293 -12.18 -4.66 -17.90
CA LYS A 293 -12.12 -3.20 -17.92
C LYS A 293 -12.14 -2.69 -19.35
N GLU A 294 -12.96 -1.67 -19.57
CA GLU A 294 -13.01 -0.95 -20.84
C GLU A 294 -11.88 0.08 -20.89
N VAL A 295 -11.17 0.13 -22.02
CA VAL A 295 -10.12 1.10 -22.28
C VAL A 295 -10.51 1.91 -23.51
N GLN A 296 -10.48 3.23 -23.39
CA GLN A 296 -10.81 4.16 -24.47
C GLN A 296 -9.56 4.90 -24.93
N ILE A 297 -9.36 4.95 -26.24
CA ILE A 297 -8.23 5.66 -26.87
C ILE A 297 -8.74 6.55 -27.99
N GLU A 298 -8.38 7.82 -27.93
CA GLU A 298 -8.57 8.80 -29.01
C GLU A 298 -7.24 9.05 -29.71
N ILE A 299 -7.20 8.76 -31.02
CA ILE A 299 -6.06 9.04 -31.89
C ILE A 299 -6.37 10.26 -32.75
N ARG A 300 -5.52 11.29 -32.61
CA ARG A 300 -5.64 12.57 -33.31
C ARG A 300 -4.60 12.72 -34.42
N ASN A 301 -4.87 13.65 -35.33
CA ASN A 301 -3.88 14.14 -36.29
C ASN A 301 -3.07 15.29 -35.68
N ARG A 302 -1.77 15.40 -36.00
CA ARG A 302 -1.00 16.62 -35.71
C ARG A 302 -1.19 17.60 -36.85
N GLU A 303 -1.45 18.86 -36.53
CA GLU A 303 -1.53 19.91 -37.55
C GLU A 303 -0.14 20.24 -38.12
N PRO A 304 -0.04 20.76 -39.35
CA PRO A 304 1.22 21.21 -39.91
C PRO A 304 1.84 22.32 -39.06
N VAL A 305 3.15 22.30 -38.93
CA VAL A 305 3.91 23.33 -38.23
C VAL A 305 4.54 24.25 -39.26
N CYS A 306 4.12 25.51 -39.27
CA CYS A 306 4.60 26.53 -40.20
C CYS A 306 5.31 27.69 -39.47
N SER A 307 6.29 28.28 -40.14
CA SER A 307 7.00 29.50 -39.74
C SER A 307 6.57 30.71 -40.55
N ASP A 308 6.92 31.91 -40.10
CA ASP A 308 6.65 33.12 -40.85
C ASP A 308 7.45 33.14 -42.17
N ILE A 309 6.76 33.48 -43.26
CA ILE A 309 7.35 33.68 -44.57
C ILE A 309 7.83 35.14 -44.65
N PRO A 310 9.10 35.39 -45.05
CA PRO A 310 9.64 36.73 -45.18
C PRO A 310 9.00 37.50 -46.34
N ASP A 311 9.15 38.82 -46.31
CA ASP A 311 8.80 39.67 -47.46
C ASP A 311 9.59 39.27 -48.71
N ILE A 312 8.95 39.41 -49.88
CA ILE A 312 9.49 38.93 -51.16
C ILE A 312 9.76 40.12 -52.09
N TYR A 313 10.91 40.07 -52.75
CA TYR A 313 11.43 41.16 -53.59
C TYR A 313 11.83 40.62 -54.97
N TRP A 314 11.43 41.31 -56.04
CA TRP A 314 11.86 41.02 -57.41
C TRP A 314 11.78 42.28 -58.28
N ASN A 315 12.43 42.30 -59.45
CA ASN A 315 12.33 43.45 -60.37
C ASN A 315 11.09 43.31 -61.26
N GLU A 316 10.54 44.43 -61.72
CA GLU A 316 9.44 44.45 -62.68
C GLU A 316 9.79 43.67 -63.96
N ASP A 317 8.76 43.16 -64.63
CA ASP A 317 8.87 42.28 -65.79
C ASP A 317 9.61 40.95 -65.54
N GLN A 318 9.87 40.59 -64.27
CA GLN A 318 10.41 39.30 -63.85
C GLN A 318 9.41 38.48 -63.06
N THR A 319 9.70 37.18 -62.95
CA THR A 319 8.96 36.22 -62.14
C THR A 319 9.69 35.96 -60.83
N ALA A 320 8.96 35.98 -59.72
CA ALA A 320 9.43 35.53 -58.42
C ALA A 320 9.01 34.07 -58.17
N ILE A 321 9.88 33.32 -57.48
CA ILE A 321 9.65 31.94 -57.09
C ILE A 321 9.79 31.84 -55.57
N LEU A 322 8.84 31.17 -54.92
CA LEU A 322 8.86 30.86 -53.50
C LEU A 322 8.56 29.38 -53.29
N ASP A 323 9.41 28.67 -52.57
CA ASP A 323 9.10 27.31 -52.12
C ASP A 323 8.44 27.35 -50.74
N LEU A 324 7.15 27.02 -50.64
CA LEU A 324 6.42 27.01 -49.38
C LEU A 324 6.80 25.84 -48.48
N ASN A 325 7.44 24.80 -49.03
CA ASN A 325 7.92 23.67 -48.22
C ASN A 325 9.09 24.07 -47.31
N ASP A 326 9.79 25.17 -47.61
CA ASP A 326 10.84 25.71 -46.74
C ASP A 326 10.28 26.26 -45.42
N TYR A 327 8.98 26.53 -45.35
CA TYR A 327 8.34 27.22 -44.23
C TYR A 327 7.33 26.37 -43.48
N CYS A 328 6.90 25.24 -44.04
CA CYS A 328 5.89 24.37 -43.45
C CYS A 328 6.34 22.90 -43.49
N SER A 329 6.12 22.19 -42.39
CA SER A 329 6.36 20.75 -42.31
C SER A 329 5.28 20.09 -41.47
N ASP A 330 4.91 18.88 -41.82
CA ASP A 330 3.91 18.12 -41.07
C ASP A 330 4.61 17.09 -40.16
N PRO A 331 4.34 17.09 -38.83
CA PRO A 331 4.97 16.14 -37.91
C PRO A 331 4.69 14.67 -38.21
N ASP A 332 3.56 14.39 -38.86
CA ASP A 332 3.15 13.05 -39.26
C ASP A 332 3.58 12.69 -40.70
N GLY A 333 4.26 13.61 -41.39
CA GLY A 333 4.70 13.45 -42.77
C GLY A 333 3.59 13.56 -43.79
N ASP A 334 2.46 14.19 -43.46
CA ASP A 334 1.39 14.41 -44.42
C ASP A 334 1.79 15.33 -45.57
N TYR A 335 1.13 15.10 -46.70
CA TYR A 335 1.15 16.06 -47.78
C TYR A 335 0.42 17.33 -47.37
N ILE A 336 1.14 18.45 -47.40
CA ILE A 336 0.58 19.78 -47.17
C ILE A 336 0.08 20.33 -48.52
N SER A 337 -1.20 20.65 -48.56
CA SER A 337 -1.80 21.39 -49.67
C SER A 337 -1.64 22.90 -49.47
N TYR A 338 -1.30 23.59 -50.56
CA TYR A 338 -1.03 25.03 -50.58
C TYR A 338 -2.03 25.74 -51.49
N ALA A 339 -2.55 26.87 -51.03
CA ALA A 339 -3.42 27.74 -51.81
C ALA A 339 -3.23 29.21 -51.43
N VAL A 340 -3.67 30.12 -52.30
CA VAL A 340 -3.82 31.52 -51.93
C VAL A 340 -5.04 31.62 -51.00
N GLY A 341 -4.80 31.99 -49.74
CA GLY A 341 -5.85 32.17 -48.75
C GLY A 341 -6.51 33.54 -48.86
N ASN A 342 -5.70 34.59 -48.92
CA ASN A 342 -6.16 35.96 -49.08
C ASN A 342 -5.11 36.79 -49.82
N THR A 343 -5.56 37.83 -50.52
CA THR A 343 -4.67 38.76 -51.23
C THR A 343 -5.30 40.14 -51.22
N SER A 344 -4.52 41.17 -51.52
CA SER A 344 -5.11 42.48 -51.72
C SER A 344 -6.09 42.47 -52.91
N LYS A 345 -6.94 43.49 -53.00
CA LYS A 345 -7.86 43.65 -54.15
C LYS A 345 -7.14 44.07 -55.44
N ASN A 346 -5.82 44.26 -55.37
CA ASN A 346 -5.01 44.73 -56.47
C ASN A 346 -4.80 43.59 -57.47
N THR A 347 -4.98 43.88 -58.76
CA THR A 347 -4.83 42.86 -59.83
C THR A 347 -3.44 42.89 -60.45
N GLU A 348 -2.51 43.67 -59.90
CA GLU A 348 -1.20 43.89 -60.51
C GLU A 348 -0.21 42.77 -60.22
N ILE A 349 -0.46 41.94 -59.20
CA ILE A 349 0.31 40.72 -58.94
C ILE A 349 -0.54 39.50 -59.27
N VAL A 350 0.03 38.59 -60.07
CA VAL A 350 -0.62 37.39 -60.53
C VAL A 350 0.14 36.17 -60.02
N VAL A 351 -0.54 35.32 -59.25
CA VAL A 351 -0.03 33.98 -58.92
C VAL A 351 -0.26 33.09 -60.14
N GLU A 352 0.82 32.78 -60.84
CA GLU A 352 0.80 32.00 -62.08
C GLU A 352 0.53 30.53 -61.80
N SER A 353 1.22 29.95 -60.82
CA SER A 353 1.05 28.55 -60.45
C SER A 353 1.49 28.27 -59.01
N ILE A 354 0.91 27.21 -58.45
CA ILE A 354 1.37 26.56 -57.22
C ILE A 354 1.46 25.07 -57.55
N VAL A 355 2.67 24.56 -57.68
CA VAL A 355 2.91 23.15 -58.01
C VAL A 355 3.86 22.57 -56.97
N ASP A 356 3.41 21.56 -56.24
CA ASP A 356 4.18 20.88 -55.20
C ASP A 356 4.81 21.83 -54.17
N GLY A 357 4.08 22.89 -53.79
CA GLY A 357 4.51 23.91 -52.83
C GLY A 357 5.37 25.03 -53.42
N VAL A 358 5.84 24.89 -54.67
CA VAL A 358 6.56 25.96 -55.37
C VAL A 358 5.57 26.89 -56.04
N VAL A 359 5.61 28.16 -55.64
CA VAL A 359 4.77 29.24 -56.14
C VAL A 359 5.55 30.04 -57.17
N SER A 360 4.96 30.26 -58.34
CA SER A 360 5.41 31.24 -59.34
C SER A 360 4.44 32.42 -59.36
N PHE A 361 4.94 33.65 -59.26
CA PHE A 361 4.13 34.86 -59.41
C PHE A 361 4.92 35.99 -60.07
N TYR A 362 4.21 36.88 -60.74
CA TYR A 362 4.77 38.02 -61.48
C TYR A 362 3.88 39.24 -61.34
N SER A 363 4.43 40.42 -61.62
CA SER A 363 3.66 41.66 -61.74
C SER A 363 3.25 41.94 -63.19
N LYS A 364 2.16 42.67 -63.42
CA LYS A 364 1.85 43.17 -64.77
C LYS A 364 3.01 44.01 -65.31
N ALA A 365 3.13 44.04 -66.64
CA ALA A 365 4.19 44.76 -67.32
C ALA A 365 4.25 46.24 -66.90
N ASP A 366 5.46 46.76 -66.72
CA ASP A 366 5.75 48.14 -66.27
C ASP A 366 5.17 48.50 -64.87
N TRP A 367 4.80 47.51 -64.05
CA TRP A 367 4.32 47.74 -62.67
C TRP A 367 5.40 47.46 -61.62
N PHE A 368 5.63 48.46 -60.77
CA PHE A 368 6.43 48.38 -59.55
C PHE A 368 5.66 48.93 -58.34
N GLY A 369 5.99 48.46 -57.14
CA GLY A 369 5.35 48.87 -55.90
C GLY A 369 5.11 47.72 -54.91
N LYS A 370 4.39 48.03 -53.82
CA LYS A 370 4.11 47.08 -52.75
C LYS A 370 2.70 46.51 -52.83
N ASP A 371 2.59 45.23 -52.52
CA ASP A 371 1.35 44.49 -52.36
C ASP A 371 1.47 43.46 -51.23
N TRP A 372 0.44 42.64 -51.00
CA TRP A 372 0.47 41.59 -50.00
C TRP A 372 -0.40 40.38 -50.32
N LEU A 373 -0.03 39.23 -49.76
CA LEU A 373 -0.85 38.02 -49.76
C LEU A 373 -0.67 37.18 -48.48
N ILE A 374 -1.60 36.27 -48.27
CA ILE A 374 -1.61 35.26 -47.21
C ILE A 374 -1.87 33.92 -47.87
N PHE A 375 -1.00 32.95 -47.61
CA PHE A 375 -1.21 31.57 -48.03
C PHE A 375 -2.09 30.80 -47.05
N LEU A 376 -2.84 29.84 -47.57
CA LEU A 376 -3.57 28.82 -46.82
C LEU A 376 -2.80 27.50 -46.98
N PHE A 377 -2.46 26.90 -45.85
CA PHE A 377 -1.83 25.59 -45.72
C PHE A 377 -2.83 24.60 -45.14
N GLY A 378 -2.66 23.31 -45.43
CA GLY A 378 -3.36 22.29 -44.65
C GLY A 378 -3.08 20.88 -45.13
N ASP A 379 -3.16 19.95 -44.20
CA ASP A 379 -3.14 18.51 -44.44
C ASP A 379 -4.55 18.02 -44.82
N PHE A 380 -4.87 16.73 -44.63
CA PHE A 380 -6.21 16.22 -44.90
C PHE A 380 -7.26 16.54 -43.82
N ALA A 381 -6.86 16.98 -42.63
CA ALA A 381 -7.70 17.15 -41.45
C ALA A 381 -7.79 18.60 -40.92
N SER A 382 -6.81 19.46 -41.23
CA SER A 382 -6.58 20.77 -40.64
C SER A 382 -6.27 21.83 -41.69
N ARG A 383 -6.49 23.11 -41.35
CA ARG A 383 -6.25 24.26 -42.24
C ARG A 383 -5.67 25.41 -41.42
N LEU A 384 -4.58 26.01 -41.91
CA LEU A 384 -3.81 27.08 -41.26
C LEU A 384 -3.53 28.22 -42.25
N PHE A 385 -3.36 29.45 -41.77
CA PHE A 385 -2.96 30.60 -42.60
C PHE A 385 -1.52 31.01 -42.30
N SER A 386 -0.81 31.51 -43.31
CA SER A 386 0.48 32.18 -43.13
C SER A 386 0.33 33.53 -42.41
N ASN A 387 1.46 34.12 -42.05
CA ASN A 387 1.55 35.56 -41.81
C ASN A 387 1.19 36.35 -43.08
N ASN A 388 0.99 37.66 -42.92
CA ASN A 388 0.80 38.57 -44.04
C ASN A 388 2.16 38.88 -44.68
N ILE A 389 2.33 38.50 -45.95
CA ILE A 389 3.60 38.59 -46.68
C ILE A 389 3.58 39.85 -47.53
N THR A 390 4.57 40.73 -47.37
CA THR A 390 4.73 41.88 -48.27
C THR A 390 5.42 41.44 -49.55
N LEU A 391 4.88 41.90 -50.68
CA LEU A 391 5.45 41.72 -52.00
C LEU A 391 5.94 43.09 -52.48
N ASP A 392 7.24 43.23 -52.77
CA ASP A 392 7.84 44.50 -53.16
C ASP A 392 8.52 44.38 -54.53
N VAL A 393 7.86 44.93 -55.55
CA VAL A 393 8.33 44.92 -56.93
C VAL A 393 9.17 46.15 -57.18
N LEU A 394 10.44 45.92 -57.48
CA LEU A 394 11.44 46.92 -57.73
C LEU A 394 11.39 47.37 -59.19
N PRO A 395 11.75 48.63 -59.50
CA PRO A 395 11.85 49.12 -60.87
C PRO A 395 12.94 48.43 -61.71
#